data_AF-A0A2N0NC68-F1
#
_entry.id   AF-A0A2N0NC68-F1
#
_cell.length_a   1.000
_cell.length_b   1.000
_cell.length_c   1.000
_cell.angle_alpha   90.00
_cell.angle_beta   90.00
_cell.angle_gamma   90.00
#
_symmetry.space_group_name_H-M   'P 1'
#
loop_
_entity.id
_entity.type
_entity.pdbx_description
1 polymer ?
#
loop_
_entity_poly.entity_id
_entity_poly.type
_entity_poly.pdbx_seq_one_letter_code
_entity_poly.pdbx_strand_id
1 'polypeptide(L)'
;YSASVDLDMNAGSCRIWIEDSNHYRIAGDGEGDYHACDGTSGDSKDIDFPDQEYYVVAKVDFTARKQKARGSFNGNTCFRIHGNSAKFYFDQYNCT
;
A
#
# COMPACT_ATOMS: atom_id res chain seq x y z
N TYR A 1 -11.94 2.11 -9.34
CA TYR A 1 -10.92 1.05 -9.41
C TYR A 1 -10.66 0.54 -8.02
N SER A 2 -10.00 -0.60 -7.91
CA SER A 2 -9.54 -1.13 -6.63
C SER A 2 -8.04 -1.42 -6.66
N ALA A 3 -7.41 -1.27 -5.50
CA ALA A 3 -6.05 -1.72 -5.25
C ALA A 3 -6.07 -2.74 -4.11
N SER A 4 -5.56 -3.94 -4.36
CA SER A 4 -5.39 -4.98 -3.36
C SER A 4 -3.93 -5.06 -2.94
N VAL A 5 -3.66 -5.18 -1.64
CA VAL A 5 -2.30 -5.30 -1.11
C VAL A 5 -2.19 -6.45 -0.13
N ASP A 6 -1.44 -7.48 -0.48
CA ASP A 6 -1.08 -8.58 0.43
C ASP A 6 -0.14 -8.07 1.52
N LEU A 7 -0.49 -8.36 2.77
CA LEU A 7 0.20 -7.91 3.98
C LEU A 7 1.11 -9.03 4.50
N ASP A 8 2.36 -9.09 4.01
CA ASP A 8 3.29 -10.19 4.27
C ASP A 8 4.64 -9.72 4.84
N MET A 9 4.60 -8.80 5.79
CA MET A 9 5.80 -8.39 6.51
C MET A 9 6.16 -9.37 7.63
N ASN A 10 7.46 -9.61 7.83
CA ASN A 10 8.00 -10.28 9.01
C ASN A 10 8.10 -9.27 10.17
N ALA A 11 6.93 -8.92 10.71
CA ALA A 11 6.66 -7.88 11.70
C ALA A 11 6.83 -6.42 11.22
N GLY A 12 5.89 -5.59 11.67
CA GLY A 12 5.89 -4.15 11.45
C GLY A 12 4.50 -3.62 11.15
N SER A 13 4.27 -2.36 11.53
CA SER A 13 3.07 -1.64 11.13
C SER A 13 3.34 -0.89 9.83
N CYS A 14 2.34 -0.77 8.96
CA CYS A 14 2.42 0.02 7.75
C CYS A 14 1.13 0.80 7.52
N ARG A 15 1.19 1.71 6.57
CA ARG A 15 0.04 2.44 6.03
C ARG A 15 0.13 2.45 4.52
N ILE A 16 -1.01 2.24 3.89
CA ILE A 16 -1.19 2.08 2.47
C ILE A 16 -2.33 3.00 2.06
N TRP A 17 -2.07 3.90 1.11
CA TRP A 17 -3.06 4.85 0.62
C TRP A 17 -2.95 5.04 -0.89
N ILE A 18 -3.99 5.66 -1.44
CA ILE A 18 -4.11 5.96 -2.86
C ILE A 18 -3.98 7.46 -3.06
N GLU A 19 -3.14 7.86 -4.01
CA GLU A 19 -2.99 9.24 -4.45
C GLU A 19 -3.53 9.42 -5.88
N ASP A 20 -4.11 10.58 -6.18
CA ASP A 20 -4.45 10.98 -7.54
C ASP A 20 -3.22 11.43 -8.35
N SER A 21 -3.42 11.86 -9.59
CA SER A 21 -2.35 12.38 -10.46
C SER A 21 -1.68 13.66 -9.95
N ASN A 22 -2.30 14.36 -8.99
CA ASN A 22 -1.73 15.54 -8.34
C ASN A 22 -1.04 15.21 -7.00
N HIS A 23 -0.90 13.92 -6.66
CA HIS A 23 -0.36 13.44 -5.39
C HIS A 23 -1.21 13.81 -4.16
N TYR A 24 -2.51 14.03 -4.35
CA TYR A 24 -3.45 14.15 -3.23
C TYR A 24 -3.98 12.78 -2.83
N ARG A 25 -3.99 12.48 -1.52
CA ARG A 25 -4.59 11.26 -1.00
C ARG A 25 -6.11 11.29 -1.24
N ILE A 26 -6.61 10.24 -1.89
CA ILE A 26 -8.03 10.08 -2.22
C ILE A 26 -8.69 8.88 -1.53
N ALA A 27 -7.91 7.89 -1.05
CA ALA A 27 -8.43 6.71 -0.34
C ALA A 27 -7.33 6.00 0.47
N GLY A 28 -7.72 4.99 1.25
CA GLY A 28 -6.83 4.18 2.10
C GLY A 28 -6.51 4.85 3.44
N ASP A 29 -5.35 4.54 4.00
CA ASP A 29 -4.99 4.96 5.36
C ASP A 29 -4.80 6.48 5.52
N GLY A 30 -5.32 6.96 6.64
CA GLY A 30 -5.12 8.32 7.10
C GLY A 30 -3.69 8.60 7.55
N GLU A 31 -3.46 9.86 7.92
CA GLU A 31 -2.17 10.26 8.45
C GLU A 31 -2.05 9.74 9.89
N GLY A 32 -1.05 8.90 10.14
CA GLY A 32 -0.88 8.27 11.47
C GLY A 32 -1.62 6.95 11.63
N ASP A 33 -2.47 6.56 10.67
CA ASP A 33 -3.26 5.31 10.70
C ASP A 33 -2.41 4.11 10.27
N TYR A 34 -1.39 3.81 11.06
CA TYR A 34 -0.59 2.59 10.89
C TYR A 34 -1.32 1.39 11.47
N HIS A 35 -1.33 0.29 10.72
CA HIS A 35 -1.87 -0.99 11.16
C HIS A 35 -0.83 -2.10 10.94
N ALA A 36 -1.04 -3.27 11.55
CA ALA A 36 -0.15 -4.41 11.31
C ALA A 36 -0.16 -4.79 9.81
N CYS A 37 1.01 -5.10 9.25
CA CYS A 37 1.14 -5.51 7.85
C CYS A 37 1.85 -6.86 7.71
N ASP A 38 1.76 -7.68 8.76
CA ASP A 38 2.37 -9.01 8.90
C ASP A 38 1.36 -10.15 8.79
N GLY A 39 0.20 -9.87 8.19
CA GLY A 39 -0.91 -10.81 8.03
C GLY A 39 -1.79 -10.96 9.28
N THR A 40 -1.36 -10.45 10.44
CA THR A 40 -2.12 -10.64 11.69
C THR A 40 -3.46 -9.89 11.74
N SER A 41 -3.58 -8.79 10.97
CA SER A 41 -4.82 -8.03 10.82
C SER A 41 -5.64 -8.43 9.59
N GLY A 42 -5.26 -9.50 8.90
CA GLY A 42 -5.80 -9.92 7.61
C GLY A 42 -4.69 -10.10 6.57
N ASP A 43 -4.88 -11.05 5.65
CA ASP A 43 -3.87 -11.41 4.65
C ASP A 43 -3.70 -10.35 3.56
N SER A 44 -4.75 -9.56 3.30
CA SER A 44 -4.74 -8.51 2.29
C SER A 44 -5.55 -7.28 2.72
N LYS A 45 -5.29 -6.17 2.03
CA LYS A 45 -6.03 -4.91 2.15
C LYS A 45 -6.54 -4.48 0.79
N ASP A 46 -7.86 -4.45 0.66
CA ASP A 46 -8.53 -3.91 -0.51
C ASP A 46 -8.94 -2.46 -0.27
N ILE A 47 -8.63 -1.59 -1.24
CA ILE A 47 -8.97 -0.17 -1.20
C ILE A 47 -9.74 0.18 -2.47
N ASP A 48 -11.01 0.53 -2.31
CA ASP A 48 -11.88 0.99 -3.39
C ASP A 48 -11.87 2.52 -3.50
N PHE A 49 -11.84 3.04 -4.73
CA PHE A 49 -11.79 4.47 -5.02
C PHE A 49 -12.34 4.79 -6.42
N PRO A 50 -12.71 6.06 -6.72
CA PRO A 50 -13.24 6.44 -8.03
C PRO A 50 -12.30 6.08 -9.19
N ASP A 51 -12.86 5.74 -10.35
CA ASP A 51 -12.08 5.46 -11.56
C ASP A 51 -11.34 6.71 -12.04
N GLN A 52 -10.02 6.71 -11.91
CA GLN A 52 -9.12 7.79 -12.33
C GLN A 52 -7.68 7.27 -12.41
N GLU A 53 -6.76 8.09 -12.94
CA GLU A 53 -5.33 7.81 -12.84
C GLU A 53 -4.87 7.93 -11.38
N TYR A 54 -4.14 6.94 -10.89
CA TYR A 54 -3.75 6.89 -9.48
C TYR A 54 -2.35 6.30 -9.23
N TYR A 55 -1.88 6.50 -8.00
CA TYR A 55 -0.71 5.87 -7.43
C TYR A 55 -1.07 5.14 -6.15
N VAL A 56 -0.40 4.01 -5.89
CA VAL A 56 -0.49 3.31 -4.60
C VAL A 56 0.76 3.58 -3.81
N VAL A 57 0.60 4.03 -2.58
CA VAL A 57 1.72 4.43 -1.72
C VAL A 57 1.71 3.62 -0.45
N ALA A 58 2.86 3.06 -0.11
CA ALA A 58 3.07 2.30 1.11
C ALA A 58 4.19 2.92 1.95
N LYS A 59 3.97 3.01 3.26
CA LYS A 59 4.98 3.41 4.24
C LYS A 59 4.92 2.51 5.46
N VAL A 60 6.05 1.93 5.81
CA VAL A 60 6.21 1.14 7.02
C VAL A 60 6.62 2.04 8.19
N ASP A 61 6.16 1.74 9.39
CA ASP A 61 6.47 2.47 10.61
C ASP A 61 7.90 2.19 11.07
N PHE A 62 8.50 3.14 11.78
CA PHE A 62 9.87 3.05 12.32
C PHE A 62 10.99 2.84 11.29
N THR A 63 10.71 2.83 9.99
CA THR A 63 11.78 2.75 8.98
C THR A 63 12.39 4.14 8.79
N ALA A 64 13.72 4.24 8.80
CA ALA A 64 14.41 5.42 8.28
C ALA A 64 14.27 5.58 6.75
N ARG A 65 13.56 4.65 6.08
CA ARG A 65 13.36 4.63 4.64
C ARG A 65 12.14 5.47 4.26
N LYS A 66 12.25 6.11 3.08
CA LYS A 66 11.16 6.87 2.47
C LYS A 66 10.02 5.92 2.05
N GLN A 67 8.80 6.45 2.00
CA GLN A 67 7.63 5.78 1.43
C GLN A 67 7.91 5.29 0.00
N LYS A 68 7.21 4.25 -0.44
CA LYS A 68 7.28 3.73 -1.81
C LYS A 68 5.95 3.99 -2.50
N ALA A 69 6.00 4.73 -3.61
CA ALA A 69 4.86 4.91 -4.51
C ALA A 69 5.00 3.99 -5.73
N ARG A 70 3.87 3.53 -6.28
CA ARG A 70 3.75 2.73 -7.51
C ARG A 70 2.69 3.36 -8.39
N GLY A 71 2.94 3.39 -9.69
CA GLY A 71 2.05 3.98 -10.68
C GLY A 71 2.79 4.78 -11.75
N SER A 72 2.06 5.54 -12.57
CA SER A 72 0.60 5.67 -12.54
C SER A 72 -0.13 4.41 -13.06
N PHE A 73 -1.41 4.28 -12.69
CA PHE A 73 -2.28 3.17 -13.10
C PHE A 73 -3.67 3.66 -13.54
N ASN A 74 -4.30 2.90 -14.43
CA ASN A 74 -5.63 3.19 -14.99
C ASN A 74 -6.52 1.92 -15.01
N GLY A 75 -6.50 1.14 -13.93
CA GLY A 75 -7.27 -0.09 -13.78
C GLY A 75 -7.06 -0.70 -12.40
N ASN A 76 -7.62 -1.88 -12.14
CA ASN A 76 -7.39 -2.57 -10.86
C ASN A 76 -5.95 -3.07 -10.77
N THR A 77 -5.37 -3.03 -9.57
CA THR A 77 -3.98 -3.47 -9.34
C THR A 77 -3.83 -4.27 -8.06
N CYS A 78 -2.83 -5.14 -8.05
CA CYS A 78 -2.49 -5.98 -6.89
C CYS A 78 -1.02 -5.79 -6.54
N PHE A 79 -0.74 -5.75 -5.24
CA PHE A 79 0.60 -5.57 -4.69
C PHE A 79 0.84 -6.49 -3.52
N ARG A 80 2.11 -6.71 -3.22
CA ARG A 80 2.54 -7.35 -1.97
C ARG A 80 3.49 -6.43 -1.25
N ILE A 81 3.19 -6.14 0.02
CA ILE A 81 4.16 -5.54 0.93
C ILE A 81 4.81 -6.66 1.74
N HIS A 82 6.14 -6.73 1.70
CA HIS A 82 6.90 -7.78 2.39
C HIS A 82 8.25 -7.27 2.89
N GLY A 83 8.97 -8.11 3.65
CA GLY A 83 10.22 -7.76 4.31
C GLY A 83 10.00 -7.40 5.78
N ASN A 84 10.64 -6.36 6.30
CA ASN A 84 10.48 -5.94 7.71
C ASN A 84 10.62 -4.41 7.87
N SER A 85 10.47 -3.91 9.10
CA SER A 85 10.61 -2.48 9.43
C SER A 85 11.96 -1.85 9.06
N ALA A 86 13.04 -2.62 8.91
CA ALA A 86 14.32 -2.08 8.47
C ALA A 86 14.47 -2.10 6.93
N LYS A 87 13.87 -3.09 6.27
CA LYS A 87 13.98 -3.34 4.83
C LYS A 87 12.68 -3.95 4.31
N PHE A 88 11.81 -3.10 3.80
CA PHE A 88 10.57 -3.51 3.15
C PHE A 88 10.64 -3.34 1.63
N TYR A 89 9.80 -4.13 0.95
CA TYR A 89 9.56 -4.12 -0.48
C TYR A 89 8.06 -3.90 -0.72
N PHE A 90 7.75 -3.38 -1.89
CA PHE A 90 6.37 -3.08 -2.28
C PHE A 90 6.28 -3.33 -3.77
N ASP A 91 5.81 -4.52 -4.13
CA ASP A 91 5.96 -5.06 -5.49
C ASP A 91 4.59 -5.29 -6.11
N GLN A 92 4.42 -4.83 -7.34
CA GLN A 92 3.20 -5.06 -8.11
C GLN A 92 3.23 -6.47 -8.71
N TYR A 93 2.09 -7.13 -8.73
CA TYR A 93 1.91 -8.38 -9.44
C TYR A 93 0.53 -8.41 -10.15
N ASN A 94 0.29 -9.42 -10.98
CA ASN A 94 -0.98 -9.57 -11.68
C ASN A 94 -2.03 -10.12 -10.72
N CYS A 95 -3.16 -9.41 -10.58
CA CYS A 95 -4.34 -9.94 -9.92
C CYS A 95 -4.76 -11.24 -10.61
N THR A 96 -4.59 -12.39 -9.93
CA THR A 96 -5.03 -13.71 -10.41
C THR A 96 -6.48 -13.96 -10.09
#